data_AF-A0A957I519-F1
#
_entry.id   AF-A0A957I519-F1
#
_cell.length_a   1.000
_cell.length_b   1.000
_cell.length_c   1.000
_cell.angle_alpha   90.00
_cell.angle_beta   90.00
_cell.angle_gamma   90.00
#
_symmetry.space_group_name_H-M   'P 1'
#
loop_
_entity.id
_entity.type
_entity.pdbx_description
1 polymer ?
#
loop_
_entity_poly.entity_id
_entity_poly.type
_entity_poly.pdbx_seq_one_letter_code
_entity_poly.pdbx_strand_id
1 'polypeptide(L)'
;MSDSKRNLLTVFLTILLTLTAFAAGFFVSDTLRTAGQPNAAEGESMSLFWEAWDHIEANFLGDLPTAQARTYAAIRGAMGLLDDRYTVFIEPRVRDQEKESLSGTFGGIGATLQRNEAGDLLLLPLPDNPAANAGILANDILLAVDNQPVTPEETVSDVAARIRGEKGTIVVLTIRRGGQETLDISIERGDILIPSVAYRLLTDTTIGYIQLTRFSGESSKEVAQAIAALREQGAESLVFDLRHNGGGLLDAAVSISDLFLSDGLILRQVSRNDKEQTFSAHRDTAADAIPLVLLVDGGTASASEIVAGALQDNRRATLIGAPTFGKGSVQLIYDLSDGSSIHVTSARWYTPGGKQLDGQGLQPDIVVTITQEAIDRGQDEFLDRAVQFLQTGE
;
A
#
# COMPACT_ATOMS: atom_id res chain seq x y z
N MET A 1 33.12 2.62 62.74
CA MET A 1 33.24 3.90 62.01
C MET A 1 32.14 4.81 62.55
N SER A 2 32.43 6.02 63.03
CA SER A 2 31.38 6.90 63.57
C SER A 2 30.36 7.26 62.48
N ASP A 3 29.11 7.49 62.85
CA ASP A 3 28.02 7.78 61.91
C ASP A 3 28.34 8.96 60.98
N SER A 4 29.13 9.93 61.45
CA SER A 4 29.66 11.03 60.64
C SER A 4 30.58 10.55 59.50
N LYS A 5 31.45 9.56 59.72
CA LYS A 5 32.33 9.01 58.67
C LYS A 5 31.56 8.16 57.66
N ARG A 6 30.47 7.50 58.08
CA ARG A 6 29.57 6.77 57.17
C ARG A 6 28.80 7.74 56.27
N ASN A 7 28.25 8.82 56.84
CA ASN A 7 27.53 9.83 56.06
C ASN A 7 28.45 10.54 55.05
N LEU A 8 29.70 10.86 55.43
CA LEU A 8 30.65 11.47 54.52
C LEU A 8 31.02 10.54 53.35
N LEU A 9 31.20 9.24 53.62
CA LEU A 9 31.49 8.24 52.60
C LEU A 9 30.31 8.04 51.65
N THR A 10 29.08 8.00 52.17
CA THR A 10 27.88 7.90 51.34
C THR A 10 27.72 9.12 50.43
N VAL A 11 27.91 10.34 50.95
CA VAL A 11 27.85 11.56 50.12
C VAL A 11 28.92 11.56 49.02
N PHE A 12 30.15 11.16 49.35
CA PHE A 12 31.23 11.05 48.37
C PHE A 12 30.92 10.03 47.27
N LEU A 13 30.39 8.85 47.63
CA LEU A 13 29.99 7.82 46.67
C LEU A 13 28.84 8.28 45.77
N THR A 14 27.85 9.01 46.30
CA THR A 14 26.74 9.54 45.50
C THR A 14 27.22 10.60 44.48
N ILE A 15 28.14 11.47 44.88
CA ILE A 15 28.75 12.48 43.99
C ILE A 15 29.57 11.79 42.89
N LEU A 16 30.37 10.78 43.26
CA LEU A 16 31.16 10.03 42.29
C LEU A 16 30.26 9.30 41.28
N LEU A 17 29.16 8.69 41.75
CA LEU A 17 28.20 7.98 40.90
C LEU A 17 27.52 8.93 39.90
N THR A 18 27.11 10.12 40.37
CA THR A 18 26.49 11.14 39.51
C THR A 18 27.46 11.70 38.48
N LEU A 19 28.72 11.95 38.85
CA LEU A 19 29.76 12.38 37.91
C LEU A 19 30.07 11.30 36.87
N THR A 20 30.14 10.03 37.28
CA THR A 20 30.34 8.92 36.33
C THR A 20 29.15 8.72 35.39
N ALA A 21 27.92 8.88 35.88
CA ALA A 21 26.71 8.80 35.05
C ALA A 21 26.64 9.98 34.06
N PHE A 22 27.02 11.18 34.49
CA PHE A 22 27.10 12.35 33.61
C PHE A 22 28.20 12.19 32.55
N ALA A 23 29.40 11.73 32.93
CA ALA A 23 30.47 11.46 31.99
C ALA A 23 30.08 10.37 30.99
N ALA A 24 29.50 9.26 31.47
CA ALA A 24 28.99 8.20 30.61
C ALA A 24 27.90 8.71 29.65
N GLY A 25 26.96 9.52 30.13
CA GLY A 25 25.94 10.15 29.31
C GLY A 25 26.52 11.12 28.27
N PHE A 26 27.56 11.88 28.62
CA PHE A 26 28.27 12.77 27.70
C PHE A 26 29.00 11.99 26.60
N PHE A 27 29.74 10.93 26.95
CA PHE A 27 30.42 10.08 25.97
C PHE A 27 29.46 9.26 25.10
N VAL A 28 28.35 8.77 25.66
CA VAL A 28 27.29 8.09 24.89
C VAL A 28 26.60 9.08 23.94
N SER A 29 26.31 10.31 24.39
CA SER A 29 25.76 11.37 23.53
C SER A 29 26.71 11.75 22.38
N ASP A 30 28.02 11.85 22.66
CA ASP A 30 29.04 12.14 21.64
C ASP A 30 29.20 10.99 20.62
N THR A 31 29.12 9.75 21.10
CA THR A 31 29.18 8.54 20.26
C THR A 31 27.91 8.39 19.40
N LEU A 32 26.74 8.73 19.93
CA LEU A 32 25.48 8.73 19.19
C LEU A 32 25.39 9.90 18.20
N ARG A 33 26.03 11.04 18.49
CA ARG A 33 26.16 12.18 17.57
C ARG A 33 27.10 11.90 16.41
N THR A 34 28.19 11.18 16.64
CA THR A 34 29.14 10.79 15.59
C THR A 34 28.61 9.67 14.69
N ALA A 35 27.70 8.82 15.17
CA ALA A 35 27.02 7.80 14.35
C ALA A 35 26.02 8.37 13.32
N GLY A 36 25.67 9.67 13.41
CA GLY A 36 24.74 10.34 12.50
C GLY A 36 25.29 11.60 11.82
N GLN A 37 26.60 11.87 11.94
CA GLN A 37 27.24 12.94 11.19
C GLN A 37 27.68 12.40 9.81
N PRO A 38 27.41 13.12 8.71
CA PRO A 38 28.00 12.77 7.42
C PRO A 38 29.52 12.76 7.55
N ASN A 39 30.17 11.85 6.83
CA ASN A 39 31.63 11.72 6.81
C ASN A 39 32.27 13.08 6.48
N ALA A 40 33.46 13.40 7.01
CA ALA A 40 34.09 14.71 6.75
C ALA A 40 34.21 15.05 5.23
N ALA A 41 34.39 14.03 4.38
CA ALA A 41 34.38 14.15 2.92
C ALA A 41 32.98 14.46 2.33
N GLU A 42 31.89 14.00 2.96
CA GLU A 42 30.52 14.34 2.58
C GLU A 42 30.18 15.78 2.99
N GLY A 43 30.70 16.26 4.13
CA GLY A 43 30.59 17.66 4.56
C GLY A 43 31.26 18.64 3.59
N GLU A 44 32.42 18.26 3.01
CA GLU A 44 33.08 19.02 1.93
C GLU A 44 32.30 18.95 0.60
N SER A 45 31.59 17.86 0.31
CA SER A 45 30.85 17.73 -0.95
C SER A 45 29.58 18.61 -1.01
N MET A 46 28.94 18.86 0.14
CA MET A 46 27.76 19.72 0.20
C MET A 46 28.10 21.21 0.17
N SER A 47 29.35 21.61 0.49
CA SER A 47 29.76 23.01 0.37
C SER A 47 29.77 23.48 -1.09
N LEU A 48 30.21 22.62 -2.01
CA LEU A 48 30.16 22.88 -3.46
C LEU A 48 28.72 23.02 -3.97
N PHE A 49 27.80 22.20 -3.45
CA PHE A 49 26.37 22.34 -3.77
C PHE A 49 25.86 23.73 -3.37
N TRP A 50 26.19 24.19 -2.16
CA TRP A 50 25.79 25.51 -1.68
C TRP A 50 26.47 26.65 -2.44
N GLU A 51 27.76 26.53 -2.76
CA GLU A 51 28.48 27.50 -3.60
C GLU A 51 27.79 27.67 -4.97
N ALA A 52 27.44 26.57 -5.62
CA ALA A 52 26.72 26.60 -6.89
C ALA A 52 25.32 27.23 -6.74
N TRP A 53 24.62 26.92 -5.65
CA TRP A 53 23.30 27.48 -5.37
C TRP A 53 23.35 28.99 -5.07
N ASP A 54 24.35 29.47 -4.34
CA ASP A 54 24.55 30.89 -4.05
C ASP A 54 24.73 31.70 -5.33
N HIS A 55 25.45 31.15 -6.32
CA HIS A 55 25.55 31.76 -7.64
C HIS A 55 24.20 31.81 -8.38
N ILE A 56 23.34 30.80 -8.23
CA ILE A 56 21.99 30.81 -8.80
C ILE A 56 21.14 31.87 -8.10
N GLU A 57 21.12 31.92 -6.76
CA GLU A 57 20.35 32.92 -6.03
C GLU A 57 20.75 34.35 -6.38
N ALA A 58 22.04 34.60 -6.60
CA ALA A 58 22.57 35.92 -6.92
C ALA A 58 22.30 36.36 -8.38
N ASN A 59 22.14 35.42 -9.32
CA ASN A 59 22.18 35.74 -10.76
C ASN A 59 20.99 35.22 -11.58
N PHE A 60 20.12 34.37 -11.03
CA PHE A 60 18.98 33.83 -11.76
C PHE A 60 17.92 34.91 -11.99
N LEU A 61 17.48 35.06 -13.25
CA LEU A 61 16.56 36.11 -13.67
C LEU A 61 15.10 35.87 -13.21
N GLY A 62 14.73 34.62 -12.92
CA GLY A 62 13.36 34.22 -12.59
C GLY A 62 13.14 33.94 -11.10
N ASP A 63 11.92 33.46 -10.78
CA ASP A 63 11.56 33.09 -9.42
C ASP A 63 12.32 31.85 -8.97
N LEU A 64 12.89 31.92 -7.77
CA LEU A 64 13.60 30.80 -7.15
C LEU A 64 12.60 29.79 -6.56
N PRO A 65 12.88 28.48 -6.64
CA PRO A 65 12.04 27.47 -6.01
C PRO A 65 12.10 27.57 -4.49
N THR A 66 11.07 27.04 -3.82
CA THR A 66 11.06 26.95 -2.35
C THR A 66 12.20 26.05 -1.84
N ALA A 67 12.63 26.27 -0.60
CA ALA A 67 13.64 25.42 0.04
C ALA A 67 13.23 23.94 0.02
N GLN A 68 11.93 23.64 0.21
CA GLN A 68 11.39 22.28 0.15
C GLN A 68 11.52 21.68 -1.26
N ALA A 69 11.13 22.42 -2.30
CA ALA A 69 11.23 21.95 -3.69
C ALA A 69 12.69 21.65 -4.06
N ARG A 70 13.64 22.50 -3.63
CA ARG A 70 15.08 22.27 -3.80
C ARG A 70 15.55 21.02 -3.06
N THR A 71 15.17 20.84 -1.80
CA THR A 71 15.52 19.65 -1.02
C THR A 71 15.00 18.37 -1.69
N TYR A 72 13.74 18.35 -2.13
CA TYR A 72 13.16 17.18 -2.79
C TYR A 72 13.83 16.88 -4.14
N ALA A 73 14.18 17.93 -4.90
CA ALA A 73 14.94 17.78 -6.14
C ALA A 73 16.34 17.21 -5.88
N ALA A 74 17.03 17.66 -4.83
CA ALA A 74 18.34 17.13 -4.45
C ALA A 74 18.27 15.65 -4.04
N ILE A 75 17.26 15.27 -3.24
CA ILE A 75 17.02 13.85 -2.86
C ILE A 75 16.78 13.01 -4.11
N ARG A 76 15.85 13.43 -4.99
CA ARG A 76 15.57 12.71 -6.25
C ARG A 76 16.80 12.61 -7.15
N GLY A 77 17.58 13.69 -7.26
CA GLY A 77 18.82 13.71 -8.05
C GLY A 77 19.85 12.72 -7.52
N ALA A 78 20.05 12.66 -6.20
CA ALA A 78 20.95 11.70 -5.57
C ALA A 78 20.48 10.25 -5.75
N MET A 79 19.18 9.99 -5.59
CA MET A 79 18.60 8.66 -5.78
C MET A 79 18.66 8.19 -7.24
N GLY A 80 18.58 9.11 -8.19
CA GLY A 80 18.72 8.82 -9.62
C GLY A 80 20.07 8.22 -10.00
N LEU A 81 21.09 8.32 -9.14
CA LEU A 81 22.42 7.71 -9.33
C LEU A 81 22.43 6.19 -9.08
N LEU A 82 21.38 5.63 -8.48
CA LEU A 82 21.33 4.21 -8.11
C LEU A 82 21.04 3.26 -9.29
N ASP A 83 20.67 3.80 -10.45
CA ASP A 83 20.22 3.03 -11.63
C ASP A 83 19.13 1.99 -11.29
N ASP A 84 18.28 2.34 -10.32
CA ASP A 84 17.17 1.53 -9.87
C ASP A 84 15.88 2.34 -9.97
N ARG A 85 15.04 1.98 -10.94
CA ARG A 85 13.73 2.61 -11.18
C ARG A 85 12.75 2.46 -10.02
N TYR A 86 13.01 1.55 -9.08
CA TYR A 86 12.14 1.30 -7.94
C TYR A 86 12.58 2.07 -6.69
N THR A 87 13.82 2.54 -6.60
CA THR A 87 14.22 3.35 -5.45
C THR A 87 13.76 4.79 -5.66
N VAL A 88 12.72 5.20 -4.92
CA VAL A 88 11.98 6.45 -5.17
C VAL A 88 11.70 7.25 -3.91
N PHE A 89 11.63 8.57 -4.06
CA PHE A 89 11.17 9.50 -3.03
C PHE A 89 9.69 9.81 -3.23
N ILE A 90 8.90 9.66 -2.17
CA ILE A 90 7.46 9.87 -2.17
C ILE A 90 7.13 11.06 -1.26
N GLU A 91 6.51 12.08 -1.83
CA GLU A 91 6.13 13.29 -1.09
C GLU A 91 4.98 13.05 -0.10
N PRO A 92 4.82 13.89 0.95
CA PRO A 92 3.95 13.60 2.08
C PRO A 92 2.51 13.25 1.71
N ARG A 93 1.90 14.05 0.81
CA ARG A 93 0.51 13.81 0.37
C ARG A 93 0.34 12.46 -0.32
N VAL A 94 1.29 12.07 -1.17
CA VAL A 94 1.24 10.78 -1.88
C VAL A 94 1.48 9.66 -0.88
N ARG A 95 2.39 9.85 0.08
CA ARG A 95 2.69 8.88 1.12
C ARG A 95 1.48 8.61 2.02
N ASP A 96 0.75 9.64 2.41
CA ASP A 96 -0.47 9.50 3.20
C ASP A 96 -1.53 8.67 2.45
N GLN A 97 -1.71 8.94 1.15
CA GLN A 97 -2.62 8.16 0.29
C GLN A 97 -2.18 6.70 0.16
N GLU A 98 -0.88 6.45 0.00
CA GLU A 98 -0.34 5.09 -0.04
C GLU A 98 -0.55 4.34 1.28
N LYS A 99 -0.35 5.02 2.43
CA LYS A 99 -0.60 4.43 3.76
C LYS A 99 -2.05 4.00 3.91
N GLU A 100 -3.00 4.89 3.60
CA GLU A 100 -4.44 4.61 3.65
C GLU A 100 -4.84 3.47 2.70
N SER A 101 -4.23 3.43 1.51
CA SER A 101 -4.47 2.35 0.54
C SER A 101 -3.92 1.00 1.00
N LEU A 102 -2.71 0.96 1.58
CA LEU A 102 -2.04 -0.27 1.98
C LEU A 102 -2.58 -0.84 3.30
N SER A 103 -2.99 0.02 4.24
CA SER A 103 -3.67 -0.45 5.46
C SER A 103 -5.00 -1.13 5.13
N GLY A 104 -5.66 -0.73 4.04
CA GLY A 104 -7.03 -1.16 3.73
C GLY A 104 -8.09 -0.54 4.65
N THR A 105 -7.65 0.24 5.64
CA THR A 105 -8.47 0.94 6.62
C THR A 105 -7.92 2.33 6.91
N PHE A 106 -8.79 3.33 6.99
CA PHE A 106 -8.42 4.65 7.51
C PHE A 106 -9.57 5.23 8.35
N GLY A 107 -9.26 6.16 9.25
CA GLY A 107 -10.26 6.78 10.12
C GLY A 107 -11.09 7.82 9.35
N GLY A 108 -12.43 7.69 9.38
CA GLY A 108 -13.31 8.65 8.75
C GLY A 108 -14.76 8.18 8.71
N ILE A 109 -15.50 8.62 7.70
CA ILE A 109 -16.91 8.22 7.50
C ILE A 109 -17.13 7.32 6.27
N GLY A 110 -16.12 7.16 5.40
CA GLY A 110 -16.21 6.28 4.23
C GLY A 110 -17.12 6.84 3.15
N ALA A 111 -16.85 8.08 2.75
CA ALA A 111 -17.46 8.70 1.59
C ALA A 111 -16.37 9.41 0.78
N THR A 112 -16.48 9.33 -0.54
CA THR A 112 -15.67 10.14 -1.47
C THR A 112 -16.33 11.51 -1.61
N LEU A 113 -15.52 12.56 -1.61
CA LEU A 113 -15.94 13.92 -1.92
C LEU A 113 -15.53 14.27 -3.35
N GLN A 114 -16.46 14.83 -4.11
CA GLN A 114 -16.20 15.33 -5.45
C GLN A 114 -16.86 16.69 -5.65
N ARG A 115 -16.18 17.62 -6.32
CA ARG A 115 -16.82 18.87 -6.75
C ARG A 115 -17.40 18.68 -8.14
N ASN A 116 -18.68 19.03 -8.34
CA ASN A 116 -19.33 18.96 -9.66
C ASN A 116 -19.06 20.24 -10.47
N GLU A 117 -19.56 20.29 -11.72
CA GLU A 117 -19.39 21.45 -12.62
C GLU A 117 -20.01 22.74 -12.07
N ALA A 118 -21.07 22.63 -11.24
CA ALA A 118 -21.71 23.77 -10.59
C ALA A 118 -20.93 24.27 -9.35
N GLY A 119 -19.88 23.57 -8.95
CA GLY A 119 -19.10 23.88 -7.76
C GLY A 119 -19.65 23.27 -6.47
N ASP A 120 -20.72 22.48 -6.48
CA ASP A 120 -21.21 21.81 -5.28
C ASP A 120 -20.30 20.63 -4.89
N LEU A 121 -20.13 20.42 -3.58
CA LEU A 121 -19.42 19.25 -3.04
C LEU A 121 -20.40 18.08 -2.84
N LEU A 122 -20.21 17.03 -3.62
CA LEU A 122 -21.02 15.81 -3.60
C LEU A 122 -20.38 14.75 -2.71
N LEU A 123 -21.21 14.07 -1.94
CA LEU A 123 -20.88 12.88 -1.18
C LEU A 123 -21.21 11.62 -1.99
N LEU A 124 -20.25 10.70 -2.06
CA LEU A 124 -20.39 9.37 -2.64
C LEU A 124 -20.03 8.34 -1.56
N PRO A 125 -21.02 7.84 -0.80
CA PRO A 125 -20.76 6.91 0.29
C PRO A 125 -20.23 5.58 -0.27
N LEU A 126 -19.22 5.03 0.40
CA LEU A 126 -18.76 3.67 0.14
C LEU A 126 -19.76 2.70 0.78
N PRO A 127 -20.15 1.60 0.09
CA PRO A 127 -20.99 0.57 0.69
C PRO A 127 -20.42 0.04 2.01
N ASP A 128 -21.31 -0.36 2.92
CA ASP A 128 -21.00 -0.97 4.23
C ASP A 128 -20.13 -0.11 5.18
N ASN A 129 -19.91 1.17 4.85
CA ASN A 129 -19.15 2.12 5.65
C ASN A 129 -20.07 3.07 6.47
N PRO A 130 -19.53 3.78 7.49
CA PRO A 130 -20.34 4.60 8.41
C PRO A 130 -21.28 5.61 7.73
N ALA A 131 -20.85 6.28 6.66
CA ALA A 131 -21.68 7.24 5.93
C ALA A 131 -22.89 6.57 5.26
N ALA A 132 -22.69 5.43 4.59
CA ALA A 132 -23.78 4.65 4.00
C ALA A 132 -24.75 4.15 5.09
N ASN A 133 -24.20 3.63 6.20
CA ASN A 133 -24.99 3.13 7.33
C ASN A 133 -25.78 4.25 8.04
N ALA A 134 -25.27 5.48 8.03
CA ALA A 134 -25.95 6.66 8.55
C ALA A 134 -26.99 7.27 7.56
N GLY A 135 -27.15 6.68 6.38
CA GLY A 135 -28.17 7.07 5.41
C GLY A 135 -27.76 8.20 4.46
N ILE A 136 -26.46 8.49 4.32
CA ILE A 136 -25.94 9.31 3.22
C ILE A 136 -26.18 8.55 1.91
N LEU A 137 -26.62 9.28 0.89
CA LEU A 137 -26.86 8.75 -0.46
C LEU A 137 -25.90 9.40 -1.45
N ALA A 138 -25.67 8.70 -2.56
CA ALA A 138 -24.86 9.23 -3.64
C ALA A 138 -25.46 10.54 -4.17
N ASN A 139 -24.58 11.54 -4.37
CA ASN A 139 -24.90 12.90 -4.82
C ASN A 139 -25.62 13.77 -3.79
N ASP A 140 -25.63 13.41 -2.52
CA ASP A 140 -25.96 14.37 -1.46
C ASP A 140 -24.95 15.53 -1.49
N ILE A 141 -25.45 16.78 -1.45
CA ILE A 141 -24.61 17.98 -1.48
C ILE A 141 -24.24 18.34 -0.05
N LEU A 142 -22.94 18.38 0.26
CA LEU A 142 -22.42 18.79 1.55
C LEU A 142 -22.45 20.32 1.69
N LEU A 143 -23.11 20.81 2.73
CA LEU A 143 -23.25 22.23 3.04
C LEU A 143 -22.46 22.69 4.26
N ALA A 144 -22.34 21.84 5.29
CA ALA A 144 -21.57 22.14 6.50
C ALA A 144 -21.00 20.88 7.15
N VAL A 145 -19.89 21.05 7.88
CA VAL A 145 -19.28 20.03 8.74
C VAL A 145 -19.18 20.61 10.15
N ASP A 146 -19.81 19.97 11.14
CA ASP A 146 -19.88 20.41 12.54
C ASP A 146 -20.35 21.87 12.69
N ASN A 147 -21.47 22.20 12.03
CA ASN A 147 -22.08 23.54 11.97
C ASN A 147 -21.24 24.64 11.30
N GLN A 148 -20.06 24.32 10.77
CA GLN A 148 -19.25 25.25 10.00
C GLN A 148 -19.56 25.06 8.50
N PRO A 149 -20.10 26.09 7.82
CA PRO A 149 -20.39 26.01 6.40
C PRO A 149 -19.18 25.65 5.57
N VAL A 150 -19.41 24.94 4.47
CA VAL A 150 -18.41 24.69 3.44
C VAL A 150 -18.46 25.83 2.42
N THR A 151 -17.31 26.40 2.14
CA THR A 151 -17.17 27.56 1.27
C THR A 151 -16.75 27.16 -0.16
N PRO A 152 -17.06 27.98 -1.19
CA PRO A 152 -16.59 27.74 -2.55
C PRO A 152 -15.07 27.69 -2.69
N GLU A 153 -14.34 28.41 -1.83
CA GLU A 153 -12.88 28.53 -1.86
C GLU A 153 -12.16 27.33 -1.22
N GLU A 154 -12.83 26.62 -0.30
CA GLU A 154 -12.25 25.43 0.34
C GLU A 154 -12.01 24.31 -0.69
N THR A 155 -10.81 23.73 -0.64
CA THR A 155 -10.49 22.59 -1.48
C THR A 155 -11.20 21.33 -0.95
N VAL A 156 -11.41 20.35 -1.83
CA VAL A 156 -11.91 19.02 -1.42
C VAL A 156 -11.05 18.44 -0.28
N SER A 157 -9.74 18.70 -0.30
CA SER A 157 -8.79 18.20 0.70
C SER A 157 -9.02 18.86 2.06
N ASP A 158 -9.30 20.16 2.12
CA ASP A 158 -9.54 20.89 3.37
C ASP A 158 -10.82 20.39 4.04
N VAL A 159 -11.88 20.23 3.24
CA VAL A 159 -13.16 19.70 3.73
C VAL A 159 -13.02 18.24 4.17
N ALA A 160 -12.31 17.40 3.41
CA ALA A 160 -12.03 16.02 3.79
C ALA A 160 -11.26 15.94 5.13
N ALA A 161 -10.29 16.84 5.36
CA ALA A 161 -9.54 16.90 6.60
C ALA A 161 -10.42 17.22 7.82
N ARG A 162 -11.45 18.07 7.65
CA ARG A 162 -12.45 18.37 8.70
C ARG A 162 -13.37 17.18 9.00
N ILE A 163 -13.73 16.39 7.98
CA ILE A 163 -14.57 15.20 8.13
C ILE A 163 -13.80 14.06 8.78
N ARG A 164 -12.49 13.93 8.51
CA ARG A 164 -11.62 12.95 9.14
C ARG A 164 -11.50 13.20 10.65
N GLY A 165 -11.12 12.16 11.38
CA GLY A 165 -10.98 12.22 12.83
C GLY A 165 -10.83 10.83 13.43
N GLU A 166 -10.62 10.78 14.75
CA GLU A 166 -10.43 9.53 15.47
C GLU A 166 -11.69 8.66 15.43
N LYS A 167 -11.49 7.35 15.33
CA LYS A 167 -12.55 6.34 15.41
C LYS A 167 -13.36 6.51 16.70
N GLY A 168 -14.68 6.37 16.61
CA GLY A 168 -15.62 6.52 17.72
C GLY A 168 -16.02 7.97 18.03
N THR A 169 -15.38 8.97 17.40
CA THR A 169 -15.86 10.36 17.48
C THR A 169 -16.99 10.60 16.49
N ILE A 170 -17.85 11.59 16.76
CA ILE A 170 -18.98 11.93 15.89
C ILE A 170 -18.62 13.14 15.03
N VAL A 171 -19.07 13.14 13.78
CA VAL A 171 -19.14 14.32 12.90
C VAL A 171 -20.58 14.55 12.48
N VAL A 172 -21.01 15.81 12.45
CA VAL A 172 -22.33 16.19 11.93
C VAL A 172 -22.17 16.80 10.55
N LEU A 173 -22.79 16.18 9.55
CA LEU A 173 -22.86 16.72 8.19
C LEU A 173 -24.22 17.35 7.95
N THR A 174 -24.24 18.63 7.56
CA THR A 174 -25.44 19.25 6.99
C THR A 174 -25.40 19.04 5.49
N ILE A 175 -26.40 18.34 4.95
CA ILE A 175 -26.49 18.01 3.52
C ILE A 175 -27.78 18.54 2.89
N ARG A 176 -27.78 18.63 1.56
CA ARG A 176 -28.99 18.83 0.75
C ARG A 176 -29.15 17.67 -0.22
N ARG A 177 -30.32 17.05 -0.20
CA ARG A 177 -30.68 15.91 -1.05
C ARG A 177 -31.66 16.34 -2.14
N GLY A 178 -31.20 16.37 -3.39
CA GLY A 178 -32.00 16.86 -4.52
C GLY A 178 -32.53 18.28 -4.28
N GLY A 179 -33.83 18.49 -4.50
CA GLY A 179 -34.51 19.77 -4.25
C GLY A 179 -35.16 19.92 -2.86
N GLN A 180 -34.82 19.05 -1.90
CA GLN A 180 -35.41 19.05 -0.56
C GLN A 180 -34.71 20.03 0.41
N GLU A 181 -35.31 20.21 1.60
CA GLU A 181 -34.72 20.94 2.74
C GLU A 181 -33.43 20.27 3.24
N THR A 182 -32.64 21.03 3.99
CA THR A 182 -31.36 20.58 4.55
C THR A 182 -31.56 19.54 5.65
N LEU A 183 -30.69 18.52 5.69
CA LEU A 183 -30.70 17.46 6.69
C LEU A 183 -29.38 17.46 7.45
N ASP A 184 -29.45 17.33 8.77
CA ASP A 184 -28.28 17.07 9.61
C ASP A 184 -28.16 15.58 9.89
N ILE A 185 -27.02 14.99 9.55
CA ILE A 185 -26.73 13.57 9.75
C ILE A 185 -25.51 13.45 10.66
N SER A 186 -25.72 12.87 11.84
CA SER A 186 -24.65 12.50 12.77
C SER A 186 -24.06 11.16 12.37
N ILE A 187 -22.75 11.15 12.14
CA ILE A 187 -22.02 9.95 11.70
C ILE A 187 -20.91 9.68 12.73
N GLU A 188 -20.92 8.48 13.29
CA GLU A 188 -19.79 8.00 14.10
C GLU A 188 -18.65 7.60 13.16
N ARG A 189 -17.46 8.16 13.37
CA ARG A 189 -16.27 7.84 12.60
C ARG A 189 -15.86 6.40 12.87
N GLY A 190 -15.62 5.64 11.81
CA GLY A 190 -15.24 4.23 11.88
C GLY A 190 -13.96 3.96 11.11
N ASP A 191 -13.54 2.69 11.13
CA ASP A 191 -12.54 2.20 10.19
C ASP A 191 -13.20 2.09 8.82
N ILE A 192 -12.65 2.80 7.84
CA ILE A 192 -13.17 2.83 6.49
C ILE A 192 -12.57 1.71 5.69
N LEU A 193 -13.38 0.71 5.38
CA LEU A 193 -12.97 -0.40 4.54
C LEU A 193 -12.97 0.07 3.09
N ILE A 194 -11.80 -0.03 2.45
CA ILE A 194 -11.67 0.09 0.99
C ILE A 194 -11.57 -1.34 0.45
N PRO A 195 -12.65 -1.92 -0.08
CA PRO A 195 -12.64 -3.32 -0.50
C PRO A 195 -11.57 -3.55 -1.56
N SER A 196 -10.70 -4.53 -1.34
CA SER A 196 -9.71 -4.93 -2.33
C SER A 196 -10.18 -6.07 -3.22
N VAL A 197 -11.25 -6.76 -2.80
CA VAL A 197 -11.79 -7.97 -3.44
C VAL A 197 -13.22 -7.73 -3.94
N ALA A 198 -13.46 -8.09 -5.19
CA ALA A 198 -14.81 -8.27 -5.73
C ALA A 198 -15.01 -9.73 -6.11
N TYR A 199 -16.19 -10.30 -5.87
CA TYR A 199 -16.47 -11.69 -6.21
C TYR A 199 -17.91 -11.92 -6.66
N ARG A 200 -18.12 -12.94 -7.49
CA ARG A 200 -19.44 -13.37 -7.97
C ARG A 200 -19.41 -14.82 -8.47
N LEU A 201 -20.53 -15.53 -8.39
CA LEU A 201 -20.73 -16.76 -9.16
C LEU A 201 -21.02 -16.37 -10.62
N LEU A 202 -20.32 -16.98 -11.57
CA LEU A 202 -20.55 -16.70 -13.00
C LEU A 202 -21.88 -17.33 -13.44
N THR A 203 -22.68 -16.54 -14.16
CA THR A 203 -24.03 -16.92 -14.61
C THR A 203 -24.00 -18.23 -15.41
N ASP A 204 -24.98 -19.11 -15.13
CA ASP A 204 -25.13 -20.43 -15.78
C ASP A 204 -23.92 -21.37 -15.62
N THR A 205 -23.10 -21.18 -14.57
CA THR A 205 -21.96 -22.05 -14.24
C THR A 205 -21.87 -22.34 -12.74
N THR A 206 -20.98 -23.26 -12.35
CA THR A 206 -20.53 -23.49 -10.98
C THR A 206 -19.14 -22.85 -10.73
N ILE A 207 -18.76 -21.82 -11.50
CA ILE A 207 -17.46 -21.18 -11.42
C ILE A 207 -17.57 -19.91 -10.57
N GLY A 208 -16.84 -19.86 -9.47
CA GLY A 208 -16.67 -18.65 -8.67
C GLY A 208 -15.58 -17.76 -9.26
N TYR A 209 -15.86 -16.47 -9.41
CA TYR A 209 -14.90 -15.47 -9.86
C TYR A 209 -14.52 -14.57 -8.68
N ILE A 210 -13.22 -14.40 -8.43
CA ILE A 210 -12.66 -13.52 -7.41
C ILE A 210 -11.66 -12.60 -8.11
N GLN A 211 -11.85 -11.29 -8.00
CA GLN A 211 -10.90 -10.29 -8.47
C GLN A 211 -10.25 -9.61 -7.27
N LEU A 212 -8.92 -9.62 -7.23
CA LEU A 212 -8.15 -8.86 -6.25
C LEU A 212 -7.49 -7.67 -6.95
N THR A 213 -7.81 -6.47 -6.49
CA THR A 213 -7.35 -5.21 -7.11
C THR A 213 -6.09 -4.63 -6.47
N ARG A 214 -5.77 -5.02 -5.23
CA ARG A 214 -4.59 -4.58 -4.48
C ARG A 214 -4.28 -5.52 -3.33
N PHE A 215 -3.02 -5.53 -2.87
CA PHE A 215 -2.60 -6.26 -1.68
C PHE A 215 -2.53 -5.31 -0.46
N SER A 216 -3.62 -5.23 0.29
CA SER A 216 -3.74 -4.43 1.53
C SER A 216 -3.68 -5.30 2.78
N GLY A 217 -3.67 -4.68 3.96
CA GLY A 217 -3.74 -5.36 5.26
C GLY A 217 -4.99 -6.25 5.42
N GLU A 218 -6.11 -5.90 4.78
CA GLU A 218 -7.37 -6.66 4.87
C GLU A 218 -7.53 -7.70 3.74
N SER A 219 -6.77 -7.58 2.66
CA SER A 219 -6.99 -8.36 1.43
C SER A 219 -7.05 -9.88 1.61
N SER A 220 -6.17 -10.45 2.46
CA SER A 220 -6.18 -11.90 2.73
C SER A 220 -7.50 -12.36 3.37
N LYS A 221 -8.04 -11.56 4.29
CA LYS A 221 -9.33 -11.87 4.94
C LYS A 221 -10.47 -11.76 3.94
N GLU A 222 -10.45 -10.74 3.10
CA GLU A 222 -11.47 -10.54 2.05
C GLU A 222 -11.46 -11.69 1.03
N VAL A 223 -10.29 -12.17 0.60
CA VAL A 223 -10.18 -13.34 -0.29
C VAL A 223 -10.73 -14.60 0.40
N ALA A 224 -10.39 -14.84 1.66
CA ALA A 224 -10.91 -15.99 2.41
C ALA A 224 -12.44 -15.95 2.55
N GLN A 225 -13.01 -14.76 2.81
CA GLN A 225 -14.46 -14.55 2.86
C GLN A 225 -15.12 -14.77 1.50
N ALA A 226 -14.52 -14.29 0.41
CA ALA A 226 -15.01 -14.52 -0.94
C ALA A 226 -15.04 -16.02 -1.30
N ILE A 227 -13.97 -16.76 -0.96
CA ILE A 227 -13.92 -18.22 -1.14
C ILE A 227 -15.05 -18.91 -0.38
N ALA A 228 -15.26 -18.56 0.89
CA ALA A 228 -16.32 -19.15 1.71
C ALA A 228 -17.71 -18.85 1.15
N ALA A 229 -17.98 -17.59 0.80
CA ALA A 229 -19.27 -17.17 0.24
C ALA A 229 -19.56 -17.84 -1.11
N LEU A 230 -18.57 -17.96 -1.99
CA LEU A 230 -18.73 -18.63 -3.28
C LEU A 230 -19.00 -20.13 -3.12
N ARG A 231 -18.37 -20.79 -2.15
CA ARG A 231 -18.67 -22.20 -1.83
C ARG A 231 -20.10 -22.38 -1.36
N GLU A 232 -20.59 -21.50 -0.49
CA GLU A 232 -22.00 -21.53 -0.06
C GLU A 232 -22.96 -21.29 -1.23
N GLN A 233 -22.55 -20.51 -2.22
CA GLN A 233 -23.29 -20.29 -3.48
C GLN A 233 -23.19 -21.46 -4.48
N GLY A 234 -22.43 -22.52 -4.17
CA GLY A 234 -22.29 -23.70 -5.02
C GLY A 234 -21.13 -23.66 -6.02
N ALA A 235 -20.11 -22.83 -5.80
CA ALA A 235 -18.91 -22.83 -6.63
C ALA A 235 -18.12 -24.14 -6.48
N GLU A 236 -17.86 -24.81 -7.61
CA GLU A 236 -17.07 -26.04 -7.72
C GLU A 236 -15.64 -25.78 -8.25
N SER A 237 -15.39 -24.60 -8.82
CA SER A 237 -14.08 -24.15 -9.29
C SER A 237 -13.95 -22.63 -9.15
N LEU A 238 -12.71 -22.13 -9.21
CA LEU A 238 -12.40 -20.70 -9.05
C LEU A 238 -11.58 -20.15 -10.22
N VAL A 239 -11.96 -18.94 -10.64
CA VAL A 239 -11.10 -18.02 -11.37
C VAL A 239 -10.65 -16.94 -10.39
N PHE A 240 -9.34 -16.85 -10.16
CA PHE A 240 -8.74 -15.79 -9.39
C PHE A 240 -8.08 -14.79 -10.34
N ASP A 241 -8.50 -13.53 -10.29
CA ASP A 241 -8.11 -12.51 -11.24
C ASP A 241 -7.16 -11.49 -10.59
N LEU A 242 -5.91 -11.47 -11.09
CA LEU A 242 -4.84 -10.54 -10.71
C LEU A 242 -4.48 -9.58 -11.85
N ARG A 243 -5.30 -9.49 -12.90
CA ARG A 243 -5.08 -8.54 -14.01
C ARG A 243 -5.18 -7.12 -13.49
N HIS A 244 -4.34 -6.25 -14.04
CA HIS A 244 -4.24 -4.83 -13.66
C HIS A 244 -3.89 -4.58 -12.18
N ASN A 245 -3.44 -5.61 -11.44
CA ASN A 245 -3.06 -5.49 -10.04
C ASN A 245 -1.54 -5.30 -9.88
N GLY A 246 -1.13 -4.07 -9.58
CA GLY A 246 0.27 -3.69 -9.39
C GLY A 246 0.94 -4.21 -8.10
N GLY A 247 0.20 -4.92 -7.25
CA GLY A 247 0.70 -5.54 -6.03
C GLY A 247 0.30 -4.79 -4.75
N GLY A 248 1.24 -4.71 -3.80
CA GLY A 248 1.04 -4.13 -2.46
C GLY A 248 1.91 -4.84 -1.43
N LEU A 249 1.35 -5.14 -0.25
CA LEU A 249 2.11 -5.70 0.88
C LEU A 249 2.60 -7.13 0.60
N LEU A 250 3.87 -7.39 0.90
CA LEU A 250 4.48 -8.72 0.82
C LEU A 250 3.74 -9.73 1.72
N ASP A 251 3.46 -9.35 2.96
CA ASP A 251 2.81 -10.23 3.93
C ASP A 251 1.41 -10.64 3.45
N ALA A 252 0.69 -9.73 2.78
CA ALA A 252 -0.59 -10.05 2.16
C ALA A 252 -0.45 -11.06 1.01
N ALA A 253 0.57 -10.94 0.16
CA ALA A 253 0.84 -11.94 -0.88
C ALA A 253 1.19 -13.32 -0.32
N VAL A 254 2.00 -13.37 0.74
CA VAL A 254 2.31 -14.62 1.44
C VAL A 254 1.03 -15.24 2.00
N SER A 255 0.23 -14.46 2.72
CA SER A 255 -1.00 -14.92 3.35
C SER A 255 -2.05 -15.38 2.33
N ILE A 256 -2.21 -14.66 1.23
CA ILE A 256 -3.11 -15.04 0.13
C ILE A 256 -2.63 -16.30 -0.58
N SER A 257 -1.33 -16.47 -0.79
CA SER A 257 -0.78 -17.71 -1.37
C SER A 257 -1.09 -18.91 -0.46
N ASP A 258 -1.00 -18.71 0.85
CA ASP A 258 -1.31 -19.71 1.88
C ASP A 258 -2.79 -20.17 1.83
N LEU A 259 -3.71 -19.30 1.40
CA LEU A 259 -5.14 -19.67 1.24
C LEU A 259 -5.39 -20.73 0.16
N PHE A 260 -4.43 -20.98 -0.73
CA PHE A 260 -4.56 -21.93 -1.82
C PHE A 260 -3.54 -23.07 -1.78
N LEU A 261 -2.48 -22.97 -0.96
CA LEU A 261 -1.40 -23.95 -0.83
C LEU A 261 -1.44 -24.59 0.55
N SER A 262 -1.44 -25.93 0.61
CA SER A 262 -1.34 -26.68 1.87
C SER A 262 0.11 -26.94 2.33
N ASP A 263 1.06 -26.81 1.40
CA ASP A 263 2.50 -26.92 1.60
C ASP A 263 3.24 -26.25 0.43
N GLY A 264 4.58 -26.26 0.47
CA GLY A 264 5.42 -25.72 -0.58
C GLY A 264 6.02 -24.35 -0.27
N LEU A 265 7.03 -23.98 -1.04
CA LEU A 265 7.67 -22.67 -0.96
C LEU A 265 6.77 -21.66 -1.68
N ILE A 266 6.60 -20.46 -1.11
CA ILE A 266 5.89 -19.34 -1.74
C ILE A 266 6.92 -18.46 -2.46
N LEU A 267 7.94 -17.99 -1.73
CA LEU A 267 9.03 -17.25 -2.32
C LEU A 267 10.33 -17.42 -1.53
N ARG A 268 11.44 -17.08 -2.20
CA ARG A 268 12.74 -16.89 -1.58
C ARG A 268 13.18 -15.45 -1.75
N GLN A 269 13.51 -14.77 -0.66
CA GLN A 269 13.99 -13.40 -0.64
C GLN A 269 15.49 -13.38 -0.32
N VAL A 270 16.29 -12.67 -1.12
CA VAL A 270 17.73 -12.50 -0.92
C VAL A 270 18.03 -11.02 -0.77
N SER A 271 18.48 -10.64 0.42
CA SER A 271 18.83 -9.25 0.77
C SER A 271 20.34 -9.00 0.68
N ARG A 272 20.77 -7.76 0.94
CA ARG A 272 22.19 -7.39 0.99
C ARG A 272 23.00 -8.36 1.89
N ASN A 273 24.24 -8.65 1.50
CA ASN A 273 25.14 -9.63 2.13
C ASN A 273 24.67 -11.08 1.99
N ASP A 274 23.94 -11.40 0.92
CA ASP A 274 23.46 -12.74 0.58
C ASP A 274 22.61 -13.40 1.69
N LYS A 275 21.98 -12.57 2.54
CA LYS A 275 21.08 -13.06 3.57
C LYS A 275 19.76 -13.48 2.92
N GLU A 276 19.53 -14.78 2.95
CA GLU A 276 18.35 -15.44 2.41
C GLU A 276 17.26 -15.64 3.47
N GLN A 277 16.01 -15.42 3.08
CA GLN A 277 14.80 -15.73 3.84
C GLN A 277 13.81 -16.45 2.93
N THR A 278 13.22 -17.53 3.42
CA THR A 278 12.20 -18.30 2.71
C THR A 278 10.84 -18.11 3.36
N PHE A 279 9.79 -18.06 2.53
CA PHE A 279 8.41 -18.01 2.96
C PHE A 279 7.69 -19.23 2.39
N SER A 280 7.02 -20.00 3.22
CA SER A 280 6.39 -21.26 2.85
C SER A 280 4.94 -21.29 3.31
N ALA A 281 4.13 -22.09 2.62
CA ALA A 281 2.74 -22.33 2.99
C ALA A 281 2.61 -23.27 4.20
N HIS A 282 1.47 -23.16 4.88
CA HIS A 282 1.05 -23.94 6.03
C HIS A 282 -0.17 -24.79 5.68
N ARG A 283 -0.45 -25.80 6.50
CA ARG A 283 -1.49 -26.81 6.21
C ARG A 283 -2.92 -26.27 6.21
N ASP A 284 -3.20 -25.22 6.98
CA ASP A 284 -4.55 -24.71 7.16
C ASP A 284 -4.91 -23.75 6.01
N THR A 285 -5.38 -24.33 4.92
CA THR A 285 -5.66 -23.61 3.68
C THR A 285 -7.15 -23.59 3.37
N ALA A 286 -7.64 -22.45 2.86
CA ALA A 286 -9.05 -22.28 2.57
C ALA A 286 -9.45 -23.08 1.33
N ALA A 287 -8.55 -23.29 0.37
CA ALA A 287 -8.88 -23.76 -0.96
C ALA A 287 -7.74 -24.60 -1.58
N ASP A 288 -7.33 -25.71 -0.97
CA ASP A 288 -6.32 -26.62 -1.57
C ASP A 288 -6.85 -27.42 -2.77
N ALA A 289 -8.07 -27.96 -2.68
CA ALA A 289 -8.56 -28.98 -3.61
C ALA A 289 -9.46 -28.43 -4.73
N ILE A 290 -9.94 -27.19 -4.61
CA ILE A 290 -10.84 -26.60 -5.61
C ILE A 290 -10.06 -26.28 -6.91
N PRO A 291 -10.50 -26.72 -8.10
CA PRO A 291 -9.87 -26.33 -9.36
C PRO A 291 -9.72 -24.81 -9.47
N LEU A 292 -8.54 -24.35 -9.87
CA LEU A 292 -8.16 -22.93 -9.83
C LEU A 292 -7.44 -22.52 -11.11
N VAL A 293 -7.92 -21.45 -11.72
CA VAL A 293 -7.22 -20.70 -12.77
C VAL A 293 -6.86 -19.32 -12.24
N LEU A 294 -5.67 -18.83 -12.61
CA LEU A 294 -5.21 -17.48 -12.31
C LEU A 294 -5.17 -16.65 -13.59
N LEU A 295 -5.87 -15.51 -13.61
CA LEU A 295 -5.78 -14.55 -14.71
C LEU A 295 -4.68 -13.53 -14.42
N VAL A 296 -3.82 -13.31 -15.42
CA VAL A 296 -2.68 -12.39 -15.33
C VAL A 296 -2.51 -11.57 -16.61
N ASP A 297 -1.92 -10.39 -16.48
CA ASP A 297 -1.59 -9.52 -17.61
C ASP A 297 -0.35 -8.65 -17.32
N GLY A 298 -0.01 -7.74 -18.24
CA GLY A 298 1.12 -6.82 -18.06
C GLY A 298 0.98 -5.84 -16.89
N GLY A 299 -0.20 -5.72 -16.30
CA GLY A 299 -0.45 -4.95 -15.08
C GLY A 299 -0.28 -5.77 -13.79
N THR A 300 -0.22 -7.09 -13.87
CA THR A 300 0.11 -7.98 -12.75
C THR A 300 1.58 -7.76 -12.36
N ALA A 301 1.83 -7.16 -11.20
CA ALA A 301 3.18 -6.81 -10.76
C ALA A 301 3.44 -7.12 -9.27
N SER A 302 4.70 -7.31 -8.91
CA SER A 302 5.16 -7.32 -7.51
C SER A 302 4.47 -8.41 -6.66
N ALA A 303 3.71 -8.04 -5.64
CA ALA A 303 2.96 -8.97 -4.78
C ALA A 303 2.02 -9.91 -5.58
N SER A 304 1.44 -9.42 -6.67
CA SER A 304 0.62 -10.24 -7.58
C SER A 304 1.45 -11.31 -8.28
N GLU A 305 2.68 -10.97 -8.67
CA GLU A 305 3.62 -11.91 -9.29
C GLU A 305 4.14 -12.94 -8.29
N ILE A 306 4.25 -12.58 -7.01
CA ILE A 306 4.58 -13.53 -5.94
C ILE A 306 3.50 -14.60 -5.83
N VAL A 307 2.23 -14.20 -5.74
CA VAL A 307 1.10 -15.15 -5.72
C VAL A 307 1.08 -16.00 -7.00
N ALA A 308 1.20 -15.36 -8.17
CA ALA A 308 1.19 -16.05 -9.44
C ALA A 308 2.33 -17.08 -9.56
N GLY A 309 3.56 -16.69 -9.21
CA GLY A 309 4.72 -17.56 -9.24
C GLY A 309 4.64 -18.70 -8.22
N ALA A 310 4.12 -18.41 -7.02
CA ALA A 310 3.90 -19.43 -5.98
C ALA A 310 2.89 -20.48 -6.45
N LEU A 311 1.74 -20.06 -6.99
CA LEU A 311 0.70 -20.99 -7.45
C LEU A 311 1.10 -21.74 -8.72
N GLN A 312 1.82 -21.10 -9.64
CA GLN A 312 2.31 -21.74 -10.87
C GLN A 312 3.37 -22.80 -10.56
N ASP A 313 4.44 -22.45 -9.85
CA ASP A 313 5.57 -23.35 -9.64
C ASP A 313 5.23 -24.51 -8.69
N ASN A 314 4.27 -24.33 -7.77
CA ASN A 314 3.70 -25.44 -6.98
C ASN A 314 2.65 -26.26 -7.75
N ARG A 315 2.37 -25.93 -9.03
CA ARG A 315 1.35 -26.58 -9.88
C ARG A 315 -0.05 -26.55 -9.26
N ARG A 316 -0.36 -25.48 -8.52
CA ARG A 316 -1.64 -25.29 -7.86
C ARG A 316 -2.67 -24.62 -8.79
N ALA A 317 -2.25 -23.69 -9.63
CA ALA A 317 -3.11 -23.01 -10.58
C ALA A 317 -2.49 -22.98 -11.98
N THR A 318 -3.34 -22.98 -13.01
CA THR A 318 -2.92 -22.66 -14.38
C THR A 318 -3.02 -21.15 -14.58
N LEU A 319 -1.93 -20.52 -15.01
CA LEU A 319 -1.89 -19.10 -15.36
C LEU A 319 -2.35 -18.90 -16.79
N ILE A 320 -3.35 -18.05 -16.99
CA ILE A 320 -3.94 -17.74 -18.29
C ILE A 320 -3.91 -16.23 -18.51
N GLY A 321 -3.47 -15.80 -19.69
CA GLY A 321 -3.50 -14.39 -20.08
C GLY A 321 -2.25 -13.94 -20.81
N ALA A 322 -1.61 -12.86 -20.35
CA ALA A 322 -0.41 -12.29 -20.96
C ALA A 322 0.77 -12.23 -19.98
N PRO A 323 2.03 -12.08 -20.46
CA PRO A 323 3.19 -11.93 -19.59
C PRO A 323 3.02 -10.83 -18.54
N THR A 324 3.48 -11.10 -17.32
CA THR A 324 3.38 -10.15 -16.20
C THR A 324 4.45 -9.05 -16.27
N PHE A 325 4.37 -8.07 -15.38
CA PHE A 325 5.19 -6.86 -15.42
C PHE A 325 6.71 -7.08 -15.26
N GLY A 326 7.12 -8.02 -14.41
CA GLY A 326 8.53 -8.33 -14.16
C GLY A 326 9.21 -7.51 -13.08
N LYS A 327 8.57 -7.35 -11.90
CA LYS A 327 9.19 -6.70 -10.74
C LYS A 327 9.68 -7.75 -9.72
N GLY A 328 10.97 -8.09 -9.80
CA GLY A 328 11.64 -9.07 -8.93
C GLY A 328 12.26 -8.50 -7.65
N SER A 329 11.95 -7.25 -7.29
CA SER A 329 12.54 -6.53 -6.15
C SER A 329 11.57 -6.31 -4.99
N VAL A 330 12.06 -6.41 -3.76
CA VAL A 330 11.35 -6.00 -2.53
C VAL A 330 11.90 -4.66 -2.05
N GLN A 331 11.00 -3.77 -1.63
CA GLN A 331 11.36 -2.44 -1.14
C GLN A 331 11.12 -2.34 0.37
N LEU A 332 12.02 -1.64 1.07
CA LEU A 332 11.76 -1.12 2.40
C LEU A 332 11.24 0.30 2.28
N ILE A 333 10.25 0.63 3.10
CA ILE A 333 9.68 1.97 3.15
C ILE A 333 10.19 2.65 4.42
N TYR A 334 10.83 3.81 4.26
CA TYR A 334 11.30 4.64 5.37
C TYR A 334 10.55 5.97 5.37
N ASP A 335 9.72 6.18 6.39
CA ASP A 335 9.07 7.47 6.61
C ASP A 335 10.10 8.51 7.07
N LEU A 336 9.96 9.74 6.58
CA LEU A 336 10.83 10.88 6.86
C LEU A 336 10.11 11.89 7.77
N SER A 337 10.87 12.77 8.40
CA SER A 337 10.39 13.67 9.45
C SER A 337 9.35 14.71 8.99
N ASP A 338 9.25 14.97 7.68
CA ASP A 338 8.29 15.90 7.08
C ASP A 338 7.03 15.19 6.54
N GLY A 339 6.86 13.89 6.81
CA GLY A 339 5.76 13.06 6.33
C GLY A 339 6.01 12.42 4.95
N SER A 340 7.10 12.78 4.26
CA SER A 340 7.52 12.09 3.04
C SER A 340 8.08 10.71 3.35
N SER A 341 8.45 9.93 2.33
CA SER A 341 9.15 8.66 2.52
C SER A 341 10.11 8.36 1.39
N ILE A 342 11.04 7.42 1.63
CA ILE A 342 11.81 6.76 0.57
C ILE A 342 11.45 5.29 0.51
N HIS A 343 11.23 4.79 -0.69
CA HIS A 343 11.12 3.37 -0.99
C HIS A 343 12.47 2.91 -1.51
N VAL A 344 13.12 1.99 -0.83
CA VAL A 344 14.48 1.55 -1.15
C VAL A 344 14.45 0.07 -1.50
N THR A 345 14.91 -0.29 -2.69
CA THR A 345 15.10 -1.69 -3.06
C THR A 345 16.13 -2.33 -2.13
N SER A 346 15.69 -3.30 -1.33
CA SER A 346 16.49 -3.90 -0.25
C SER A 346 16.81 -5.36 -0.49
N ALA A 347 16.02 -6.03 -1.33
CA ALA A 347 16.17 -7.44 -1.64
C ALA A 347 15.61 -7.77 -3.03
N ARG A 348 16.04 -8.92 -3.56
CA ARG A 348 15.41 -9.59 -4.68
C ARG A 348 14.58 -10.76 -4.18
N TRP A 349 13.51 -11.10 -4.89
CA TRP A 349 12.76 -12.30 -4.63
C TRP A 349 12.79 -13.24 -5.84
N TYR A 350 12.64 -14.53 -5.57
CA TYR A 350 12.65 -15.61 -6.54
C TYR A 350 11.41 -16.47 -6.33
N THR A 351 10.86 -16.96 -7.44
CA THR A 351 9.77 -17.95 -7.40
C THR A 351 10.26 -19.27 -6.77
N PRO A 352 9.35 -20.19 -6.40
CA PRO A 352 9.72 -21.51 -5.88
C PRO A 352 10.64 -22.31 -6.82
N GLY A 353 10.44 -22.17 -8.13
CA GLY A 353 11.30 -22.75 -9.17
C GLY A 353 12.63 -22.01 -9.38
N GLY A 354 12.93 -20.98 -8.60
CA GLY A 354 14.18 -20.22 -8.63
C GLY A 354 14.27 -19.16 -9.74
N LYS A 355 13.16 -18.81 -10.39
CA LYS A 355 13.14 -17.80 -11.46
C LYS A 355 13.27 -16.39 -10.86
N GLN A 356 14.04 -15.53 -11.52
CA GLN A 356 14.10 -14.08 -11.26
C GLN A 356 13.27 -13.36 -12.33
N LEU A 357 12.44 -12.40 -11.91
CA LEU A 357 11.44 -11.78 -12.80
C LEU A 357 11.89 -10.47 -13.46
N ASP A 358 13.02 -9.88 -13.03
CA ASP A 358 13.42 -8.52 -13.41
C ASP A 358 13.42 -8.31 -14.94
N GLY A 359 12.46 -7.51 -15.40
CA GLY A 359 12.30 -7.12 -16.80
C GLY A 359 11.67 -8.15 -17.74
N GLN A 360 11.31 -9.35 -17.25
CA GLN A 360 10.74 -10.44 -18.06
C GLN A 360 9.35 -10.86 -17.62
N GLY A 361 9.03 -10.75 -16.32
CA GLY A 361 7.77 -11.24 -15.77
C GLY A 361 7.65 -12.76 -15.78
N LEU A 362 6.50 -13.24 -15.33
CA LEU A 362 6.05 -14.62 -15.47
C LEU A 362 5.40 -14.79 -16.83
N GLN A 363 5.66 -15.95 -17.43
CA GLN A 363 4.96 -16.39 -18.63
C GLN A 363 3.72 -17.20 -18.20
N PRO A 364 2.53 -16.88 -18.71
CA PRO A 364 1.35 -17.69 -18.45
C PRO A 364 1.48 -19.06 -19.10
N ASP A 365 0.87 -20.08 -18.50
CA ASP A 365 0.83 -21.43 -19.04
C ASP A 365 0.02 -21.48 -20.35
N ILE A 366 -1.02 -20.63 -20.44
CA ILE A 366 -1.83 -20.43 -21.64
C ILE A 366 -1.82 -18.94 -21.99
N VAL A 367 -1.10 -18.60 -23.06
CA VAL A 367 -1.07 -17.23 -23.60
C VAL A 367 -2.36 -16.94 -24.35
N VAL A 368 -3.00 -15.82 -24.04
CA VAL A 368 -4.17 -15.30 -24.75
C VAL A 368 -3.79 -13.99 -25.41
N THR A 369 -4.05 -13.89 -26.71
CA THR A 369 -3.82 -12.66 -27.49
C THR A 369 -5.16 -11.97 -27.66
N ILE A 370 -5.27 -10.74 -27.14
CA ILE A 370 -6.51 -9.97 -27.28
C ILE A 370 -6.67 -9.48 -28.72
N THR A 371 -7.80 -9.80 -29.35
CA THR A 371 -8.12 -9.29 -30.69
C THR A 371 -8.79 -7.91 -30.63
N GLN A 372 -8.53 -7.04 -31.62
CA GLN A 372 -9.22 -5.74 -31.70
C GLN A 372 -10.75 -5.92 -31.77
N GLU A 373 -11.21 -6.95 -32.48
CA GLU A 373 -12.63 -7.30 -32.59
C GLU A 373 -13.24 -7.70 -31.24
N ALA A 374 -12.49 -8.33 -30.34
CA ALA A 374 -12.95 -8.63 -28.99
C ALA A 374 -13.03 -7.36 -28.13
N ILE A 375 -12.04 -6.47 -28.24
CA ILE A 375 -12.06 -5.16 -27.57
C ILE A 375 -13.29 -4.36 -27.99
N ASP A 376 -13.54 -4.26 -29.30
CA ASP A 376 -14.66 -3.50 -29.86
C ASP A 376 -16.02 -4.06 -29.41
N ARG A 377 -16.09 -5.36 -29.10
CA ARG A 377 -17.29 -6.05 -28.59
C ARG A 377 -17.37 -6.08 -27.06
N GLY A 378 -16.37 -5.56 -26.35
CA GLY A 378 -16.29 -5.64 -24.88
C GLY A 378 -16.20 -7.07 -24.35
N GLN A 379 -15.62 -7.99 -25.14
CA GLN A 379 -15.45 -9.39 -24.75
C GLN A 379 -14.20 -9.57 -23.88
N ASP A 380 -14.32 -10.37 -22.83
CA ASP A 380 -13.22 -10.71 -21.94
C ASP A 380 -12.63 -12.07 -22.36
N GLU A 381 -11.76 -12.06 -23.38
CA GLU A 381 -11.17 -13.29 -23.93
C GLU A 381 -10.33 -14.08 -22.90
N PHE A 382 -9.82 -13.41 -21.86
CA PHE A 382 -9.04 -14.07 -20.83
C PHE A 382 -9.97 -14.86 -19.91
N LEU A 383 -11.07 -14.24 -19.48
CA LEU A 383 -12.09 -14.91 -18.67
C LEU A 383 -12.76 -16.04 -19.46
N ASP A 384 -13.12 -15.80 -20.72
CA ASP A 384 -13.72 -16.83 -21.59
C ASP A 384 -12.80 -18.04 -21.72
N ARG A 385 -11.49 -17.81 -21.91
CA ARG A 385 -10.49 -18.88 -21.99
C ARG A 385 -10.36 -19.66 -20.68
N ALA A 386 -10.42 -18.97 -19.54
CA ALA A 386 -10.37 -19.60 -18.22
C ALA A 386 -11.61 -20.43 -17.92
N VAL A 387 -12.80 -19.94 -18.28
CA VAL A 387 -14.05 -20.69 -18.17
C VAL A 387 -13.99 -21.96 -19.04
N GLN A 388 -13.55 -21.82 -20.30
CA GLN A 388 -13.36 -22.97 -21.19
C GLN A 388 -12.39 -24.00 -20.59
N PHE A 389 -11.24 -23.55 -20.07
CA PHE A 389 -10.24 -24.43 -19.47
C PHE A 389 -10.80 -25.20 -18.26
N LEU A 390 -11.53 -24.51 -17.37
CA LEU A 390 -12.14 -25.16 -16.20
C LEU A 390 -13.25 -26.16 -16.58
N GLN A 391 -13.96 -25.94 -17.68
CA GLN A 391 -15.04 -26.82 -18.13
C GLN A 391 -14.55 -28.04 -18.93
N THR A 392 -13.47 -27.87 -19.69
CA THR A 392 -13.03 -28.87 -20.69
C THR A 392 -11.67 -29.49 -20.39
N GLY A 393 -10.84 -28.83 -19.58
CA GLY A 393 -9.44 -29.18 -19.34
C GLY A 393 -8.49 -28.85 -20.51
N GLU A 394 -9.01 -28.27 -21.60
CA GLU A 394 -8.27 -27.91 -22.81
C GLU A 394 -7.94 -26.43 -22.88
#